data_AF-A0A031LKD8-F1
#
_entry.id   AF-A0A031LKD8-F1
#
_cell.length_a   1.000
_cell.length_b   1.000
_cell.length_c   1.000
_cell.angle_alpha   90.00
_cell.angle_beta   90.00
_cell.angle_gamma   90.00
#
_symmetry.space_group_name_H-M   'P 1'
#
loop_
_entity.id
_entity.type
_entity.pdbx_description
1 polymer ?
#
loop_
_entity_poly.entity_id
_entity_poly.type
_entity_poly.pdbx_seq_one_letter_code
_entity_poly.pdbx_strand_id
1 'polypeptide(L)'
;MPKRTILHYPDDTNAGYTELEDGITRVFNENDEFLFEVDGIFPPRQRKANYDWVEKVLDKGLNDGRKRFILYVASRYLVNVKGLNEEEAVKELEDFYYKTGNGKIYDTWLRSVVRGVKTKGFMPPSLKKLQEKDPKLYEEIVKIL
;
A
#
# COMPACT_ATOMS: atom_id res chain seq x y z
N MET A 1 17.81 26.51 12.55
CA MET A 1 18.32 25.40 13.39
C MET A 1 18.23 24.13 12.56
N PRO A 2 19.35 23.42 12.36
CA PRO A 2 19.36 22.19 11.58
C PRO A 2 18.44 21.15 12.22
N LYS A 3 17.67 20.44 11.39
CA LYS A 3 16.78 19.38 11.90
C LYS A 3 17.59 18.09 12.06
N ARG A 4 17.79 17.67 13.30
CA ARG A 4 18.53 16.43 13.63
C ARG A 4 17.61 15.21 13.64
N THR A 5 18.03 14.11 13.01
CA THR A 5 17.34 12.80 13.05
C THR A 5 18.34 11.71 13.44
N ILE A 6 18.02 10.89 14.45
CA ILE A 6 18.88 9.77 14.88
C ILE A 6 18.70 8.60 13.92
N LEU A 7 19.81 7.97 13.54
CA LEU A 7 19.83 6.77 12.73
C LEU A 7 20.07 5.55 13.60
N HIS A 8 19.42 4.44 13.25
CA HIS A 8 19.61 3.16 13.92
C HIS A 8 19.92 2.08 12.89
N TYR A 9 20.77 1.13 13.27
CA TYR A 9 20.97 -0.12 12.53
C TYR A 9 19.74 -1.03 12.67
N PRO A 10 19.59 -2.07 11.83
CA PRO A 10 18.45 -3.01 11.91
C PRO A 10 18.32 -3.76 13.26
N ASP A 11 19.39 -3.82 14.03
CA ASP A 11 19.43 -4.38 15.39
C ASP A 11 19.15 -3.34 16.49
N ASP A 12 18.66 -2.15 16.09
CA ASP A 12 18.31 -0.99 16.94
C ASP A 12 19.51 -0.27 17.57
N THR A 13 20.74 -0.68 17.27
CA THR A 13 21.95 0.01 17.74
C THR A 13 22.11 1.37 17.04
N ASN A 14 22.73 2.32 17.73
CA ASN A 14 22.91 3.69 17.22
C ASN A 14 23.81 3.68 15.97
N ALA A 15 23.33 4.25 14.87
CA ALA A 15 24.04 4.40 13.61
C ALA A 15 24.45 5.86 13.31
N GLY A 16 24.38 6.73 14.31
CA GLY A 16 24.69 8.15 14.18
C GLY A 16 23.45 9.01 13.94
N TYR A 17 23.58 10.06 13.14
CA TYR A 17 22.50 11.01 12.92
C TYR A 17 22.63 11.77 11.61
N THR A 18 21.56 12.44 11.23
CA THR A 18 21.53 13.36 10.10
C THR A 18 21.17 14.76 10.52
N GLU A 19 21.72 15.75 9.81
CA GLU A 19 21.38 17.15 9.94
C GLU A 19 20.90 17.69 8.59
N LEU A 20 19.65 18.15 8.55
CA LEU A 20 19.07 18.79 7.36
C LEU A 20 19.16 20.31 7.48
N GLU A 21 19.86 20.92 6.53
CA GLU A 21 20.03 22.37 6.39
C GLU A 21 19.91 22.75 4.90
N ASP A 22 19.05 23.72 4.57
CA ASP A 22 18.83 24.23 3.20
C ASP A 22 18.61 23.18 2.11
N GLY A 23 17.99 22.04 2.47
CA GLY A 23 17.68 20.96 1.54
C GLY A 23 18.82 19.96 1.33
N ILE A 24 19.95 20.13 2.02
CA ILE A 24 21.07 19.19 2.04
C ILE A 24 21.05 18.46 3.37
N THR A 25 21.13 17.13 3.32
CA THR A 25 21.30 16.31 4.52
C THR A 25 22.77 15.91 4.67
N ARG A 26 23.38 16.29 5.78
CA ARG A 26 24.69 15.78 6.21
C ARG A 26 24.51 14.59 7.14
N VAL A 27 25.31 13.55 6.95
CA VAL A 27 25.23 12.29 7.70
C VAL A 27 26.50 12.11 8.53
N PHE A 28 26.32 11.82 9.81
CA PHE A 28 27.37 11.62 10.80
C PHE A 28 27.24 10.22 11.43
N ASN A 29 28.36 9.61 11.80
CA ASN A 29 28.37 8.36 12.56
C ASN A 29 28.14 8.59 14.07
N GLU A 30 28.23 7.52 14.85
CA GLU A 30 28.09 7.53 16.30
C GLU A 30 29.18 8.32 17.05
N ASN A 31 30.31 8.61 16.39
CA ASN A 31 31.46 9.34 16.94
C ASN A 31 31.51 10.81 16.47
N ASP A 32 30.41 11.35 15.94
CA ASP A 32 30.33 12.69 15.34
C ASP A 32 31.24 12.91 14.11
N GLU A 33 31.72 11.83 13.47
CA GLU A 33 32.50 11.93 12.25
C GLU A 33 31.58 12.07 11.04
N PHE A 34 31.89 13.05 10.19
CA PHE A 34 31.19 13.26 8.93
C PHE A 34 31.42 12.08 7.97
N LEU A 35 30.34 11.52 7.43
CA LEU A 35 30.41 10.43 6.47
C LEU A 35 30.22 10.94 5.03
N PHE A 36 29.09 11.59 4.75
CA PHE A 36 28.74 12.12 3.43
C PHE A 36 27.59 13.14 3.51
N GLU A 37 27.34 13.85 2.42
CA GLU A 37 26.18 14.73 2.24
C GLU A 37 25.35 14.30 1.02
N VAL A 38 24.06 14.60 1.06
CA VAL A 38 23.10 14.26 0.00
C VAL A 38 22.10 15.38 -0.20
N ASP A 39 21.71 15.59 -1.46
CA ASP A 39 20.56 16.43 -1.79
C ASP A 39 19.26 15.77 -1.33
N GLY A 40 18.44 16.51 -0.59
CA GLY A 40 17.16 16.07 -0.06
C GLY A 40 17.26 15.40 1.31
N ILE A 41 16.27 14.56 1.66
CA ILE A 41 16.12 13.94 2.99
C ILE A 41 16.81 12.57 3.01
N PHE A 42 17.68 12.34 3.98
CA PHE A 42 18.27 11.03 4.28
C PHE A 42 17.90 10.53 5.70
N PRO A 43 17.54 9.25 5.87
CA PRO A 43 17.29 8.25 4.82
C PRO A 43 16.09 8.67 3.96
N PRO A 44 16.06 8.29 2.67
CA PRO A 44 14.94 8.61 1.82
C PRO A 44 13.66 8.05 2.45
N ARG A 45 12.66 8.92 2.63
CA ARG A 45 11.35 8.48 3.13
C ARG A 45 10.85 7.38 2.19
N GLN A 46 10.50 6.21 2.74
CA GLN A 46 9.81 5.20 1.96
C GLN A 46 8.56 5.86 1.35
N ARG A 47 8.52 5.94 0.01
CA ARG A 47 7.35 6.49 -0.68
C ARG A 47 6.16 5.62 -0.31
N LYS A 48 5.15 6.20 0.36
CA LYS A 48 3.86 5.53 0.52
C LYS A 48 3.36 5.21 -0.87
N ALA A 49 3.08 3.94 -1.15
CA ALA A 49 2.48 3.55 -2.42
C ALA A 49 1.15 4.30 -2.59
N ASN A 50 0.95 4.94 -3.74
CA ASN A 50 -0.32 5.59 -4.05
C ASN A 50 -1.35 4.50 -4.43
N TYR A 51 -2.45 4.48 -3.68
CA TYR A 51 -3.56 3.55 -3.87
C TYR A 51 -4.88 4.26 -4.24
N ASP A 52 -4.84 5.54 -4.65
CA ASP A 52 -6.02 6.33 -5.04
C ASP A 52 -6.78 5.66 -6.20
N TRP A 53 -6.05 4.95 -7.05
CA TRP A 53 -6.63 4.15 -8.14
C TRP A 53 -7.51 3.01 -7.63
N VAL A 54 -7.23 2.44 -6.45
CA VAL A 54 -8.05 1.37 -5.84
C VAL A 54 -9.40 1.94 -5.41
N GLU A 55 -9.41 3.11 -4.76
CA GLU A 55 -10.64 3.81 -4.38
C GLU A 55 -11.49 4.15 -5.61
N LYS A 56 -10.86 4.63 -6.69
CA LYS A 56 -11.55 4.91 -7.97
C LYS A 56 -12.21 3.66 -8.57
N VAL A 57 -11.55 2.50 -8.48
CA VAL A 57 -12.11 1.23 -8.97
C VAL A 57 -13.20 0.71 -8.04
N LEU A 58 -13.04 0.84 -6.73
CA LEU A 58 -14.08 0.50 -5.75
C LEU A 58 -15.36 1.33 -5.98
N ASP A 59 -15.21 2.62 -6.30
CA ASP A 59 -16.34 3.49 -6.58
C ASP A 59 -17.00 3.22 -7.93
N LYS A 60 -16.24 3.01 -9.01
CA LYS A 60 -16.82 2.80 -10.33
C LYS A 60 -17.32 1.37 -10.57
N GLY A 61 -16.77 0.38 -9.87
CA GLY A 61 -17.04 -1.05 -10.11
C GLY A 61 -16.27 -1.61 -11.32
N LEU A 62 -16.25 -2.94 -11.47
CA LEU A 62 -15.57 -3.66 -12.56
C LEU A 62 -16.55 -4.60 -13.27
N ASN A 63 -16.50 -4.67 -14.60
CA ASN A 63 -17.37 -5.60 -15.34
C ASN A 63 -16.87 -7.05 -15.23
N ASP A 64 -15.62 -7.30 -15.63
CA ASP A 64 -14.93 -8.58 -15.44
C ASP A 64 -13.87 -8.49 -14.33
N GLY A 65 -13.52 -9.63 -13.74
CA GLY A 65 -12.44 -9.74 -12.78
C GLY A 65 -12.78 -9.29 -11.36
N ARG A 66 -14.04 -8.93 -11.04
CA ARG A 66 -14.50 -8.51 -9.70
C ARG A 66 -13.96 -9.37 -8.55
N LYS A 67 -14.09 -10.70 -8.63
CA LYS A 67 -13.57 -11.61 -7.59
C LYS A 67 -12.05 -11.62 -7.51
N ARG A 68 -11.35 -11.51 -8.65
CA ARG A 68 -9.87 -11.41 -8.69
C ARG A 68 -9.41 -10.09 -8.07
N PHE A 69 -10.11 -8.99 -8.38
CA PHE A 69 -9.86 -7.68 -7.76
C PHE A 69 -10.06 -7.72 -6.25
N ILE A 70 -11.18 -8.29 -5.78
CA ILE A 70 -11.46 -8.47 -4.35
C ILE A 70 -10.33 -9.24 -3.67
N LEU A 71 -9.94 -10.39 -4.22
CA LEU A 71 -8.96 -11.30 -3.61
C LEU A 71 -7.54 -10.73 -3.58
N TYR A 72 -7.11 -10.08 -4.67
CA TYR A 72 -5.72 -9.67 -4.83
C TYR A 72 -5.46 -8.21 -4.49
N VAL A 73 -6.48 -7.34 -4.51
CA VAL A 73 -6.30 -5.90 -4.39
C VAL A 73 -7.18 -5.32 -3.28
N ALA A 74 -8.50 -5.28 -3.48
CA ALA A 74 -9.38 -4.49 -2.63
C ALA A 74 -9.40 -4.95 -1.17
N SER A 75 -9.51 -6.26 -0.91
CA SER A 75 -9.50 -6.77 0.47
C SER A 75 -8.22 -6.39 1.22
N ARG A 76 -7.07 -6.44 0.54
CA ARG A 76 -5.77 -6.08 1.10
C ARG A 76 -5.66 -4.59 1.37
N TYR A 77 -6.16 -3.77 0.45
CA TYR A 77 -6.18 -2.32 0.59
C TYR A 77 -7.08 -1.89 1.75
N LEU A 78 -8.33 -2.33 1.78
CA LEU A 78 -9.31 -1.93 2.78
C LEU A 78 -8.84 -2.26 4.20
N VAL A 79 -8.27 -3.46 4.39
CA VAL A 79 -7.86 -3.92 5.72
C VAL A 79 -6.47 -3.41 6.12
N ASN A 80 -5.46 -3.57 5.26
CA ASN A 80 -4.05 -3.35 5.65
C ASN A 80 -3.50 -1.97 5.25
N VAL A 81 -4.23 -1.19 4.45
CA VAL A 81 -3.83 0.17 4.06
C VAL A 81 -4.81 1.20 4.61
N LYS A 82 -6.11 1.04 4.34
CA LYS A 82 -7.17 1.94 4.81
C LYS A 82 -7.50 1.70 6.29
N GLY A 83 -7.25 0.49 6.80
CA GLY A 83 -7.37 0.17 8.22
C GLY A 83 -8.80 -0.12 8.68
N LEU A 84 -9.69 -0.50 7.75
CA LEU A 84 -11.07 -0.84 8.10
C LEU A 84 -11.15 -2.12 8.93
N ASN A 85 -12.19 -2.20 9.75
CA ASN A 85 -12.50 -3.44 10.45
C ASN A 85 -13.08 -4.50 9.47
N GLU A 86 -13.21 -5.75 9.94
CA GLU A 86 -13.61 -6.86 9.07
C GLU A 86 -15.03 -6.72 8.53
N GLU A 87 -15.97 -6.19 9.32
CA GLU A 87 -17.36 -6.01 8.92
C GLU A 87 -17.51 -4.89 7.90
N GLU A 88 -16.83 -3.75 8.13
CA GLU A 88 -16.77 -2.63 7.18
C GLU A 88 -16.18 -3.07 5.84
N ALA A 89 -15.04 -3.78 5.88
CA ALA A 89 -14.40 -4.28 4.68
C ALA A 89 -15.29 -5.26 3.92
N VAL A 90 -15.99 -6.19 4.60
CA VAL A 90 -16.91 -7.12 3.94
C VAL A 90 -18.04 -6.37 3.25
N LYS A 91 -18.65 -5.38 3.93
CA LYS A 91 -19.72 -4.57 3.36
C LYS A 91 -19.26 -3.81 2.11
N GLU A 92 -18.11 -3.14 2.18
CA GLU A 92 -17.58 -2.36 1.05
C GLU A 92 -17.21 -3.24 -0.15
N LEU A 93 -16.73 -4.47 0.08
CA LEU A 93 -16.47 -5.45 -0.97
C LEU A 93 -17.75 -6.03 -1.59
N GLU A 94 -18.80 -6.21 -0.78
CA GLU A 94 -20.11 -6.64 -1.25
C GLU A 94 -20.75 -5.55 -2.13
N ASP A 95 -20.77 -4.31 -1.64
CA ASP A 95 -21.28 -3.14 -2.39
C ASP A 95 -20.52 -2.98 -3.71
N PHE A 96 -19.19 -3.06 -3.69
CA PHE A 96 -18.36 -3.06 -4.90
C PHE A 96 -18.76 -4.17 -5.89
N TYR A 97 -18.96 -5.40 -5.41
CA TYR A 97 -19.25 -6.54 -6.29
C TYR A 97 -20.56 -6.36 -7.07
N TYR A 98 -21.56 -5.74 -6.44
CA TYR A 98 -22.88 -5.53 -7.00
C TYR A 98 -23.07 -4.18 -7.71
N LYS A 99 -22.08 -3.28 -7.69
CA LYS A 99 -22.12 -2.04 -8.50
C LYS A 99 -22.28 -2.32 -10.00
N THR A 100 -21.67 -3.39 -10.50
CA THR A 100 -21.59 -3.69 -11.93
C THR A 100 -21.96 -5.13 -12.24
N GLY A 101 -22.98 -5.30 -13.09
CA GLY A 101 -23.35 -6.58 -13.69
C GLY A 101 -24.01 -7.59 -12.76
N ASN A 102 -24.31 -8.76 -13.32
CA ASN A 102 -25.02 -9.83 -12.61
C ASN A 102 -24.04 -10.83 -12.00
N GLY A 103 -24.48 -11.57 -10.98
CA GLY A 103 -23.71 -12.66 -10.37
C GLY A 103 -23.99 -12.79 -8.88
N LYS A 104 -23.37 -13.79 -8.25
CA LYS A 104 -23.48 -14.02 -6.80
C LYS A 104 -22.10 -14.06 -6.14
N ILE A 105 -22.01 -13.38 -5.01
CA ILE A 105 -20.90 -13.49 -4.07
C ILE A 105 -21.43 -14.01 -2.74
N TYR A 106 -20.64 -14.84 -2.06
CA TYR A 106 -21.01 -15.40 -0.77
C TYR A 106 -20.35 -14.60 0.34
N ASP A 107 -21.12 -14.15 1.32
CA ASP A 107 -20.61 -13.49 2.54
C ASP A 107 -19.52 -14.32 3.22
N THR A 108 -19.70 -15.64 3.30
CA THR A 108 -18.70 -16.57 3.86
C THR A 108 -17.36 -16.53 3.12
N TRP A 109 -17.39 -16.35 1.79
CA TRP A 109 -16.18 -16.21 1.00
C TRP A 109 -15.50 -14.86 1.26
N LEU A 110 -16.26 -13.76 1.31
CA LEU A 110 -15.74 -12.43 1.64
C LEU A 110 -15.07 -12.40 3.01
N ARG A 111 -15.74 -12.92 4.05
CA ARG A 111 -15.19 -13.03 5.40
C ARG A 111 -13.90 -13.85 5.43
N SER A 112 -13.87 -14.98 4.73
CA SER A 112 -12.68 -15.83 4.63
C SER A 112 -11.50 -15.09 3.99
N VAL A 113 -11.74 -14.36 2.89
CA VAL A 113 -10.72 -13.55 2.22
C VAL A 113 -10.21 -12.44 3.14
N VAL A 114 -11.11 -11.65 3.74
CA VAL A 114 -10.77 -10.54 4.65
C VAL A 114 -9.95 -11.03 5.84
N ARG A 115 -10.40 -12.09 6.52
CA ARG A 115 -9.67 -12.68 7.64
C ARG A 115 -8.30 -13.22 7.21
N GLY A 116 -8.23 -13.83 6.03
CA GLY A 116 -7.00 -14.36 5.46
C GLY A 116 -5.96 -13.29 5.16
N VAL A 117 -6.36 -12.16 4.56
CA VAL A 117 -5.45 -11.06 4.24
C VAL A 117 -5.01 -10.29 5.49
N LYS A 118 -5.89 -10.15 6.48
CA LYS A 118 -5.59 -9.51 7.77
C LYS A 118 -4.54 -10.30 8.54
N THR A 119 -4.79 -11.60 8.73
CA THR A 119 -3.89 -12.50 9.48
C THR A 119 -2.50 -12.56 8.86
N LYS A 120 -2.40 -12.52 7.52
CA LYS A 120 -1.14 -12.64 6.80
C LYS A 120 -0.48 -11.29 6.48
N GLY A 121 -1.12 -10.17 6.79
CA GLY A 121 -0.60 -8.83 6.47
C GLY A 121 -0.34 -8.60 4.97
N PHE A 122 -1.16 -9.19 4.09
CA PHE A 122 -0.92 -9.06 2.65
C PHE A 122 -1.19 -7.64 2.15
N MET A 123 -0.21 -7.07 1.45
CA MET A 123 -0.33 -5.77 0.80
C MET A 123 -0.89 -5.88 -0.62
N PRO A 124 -1.64 -4.87 -1.10
CA PRO A 124 -2.09 -4.81 -2.48
C PRO A 124 -0.88 -4.70 -3.44
N PRO A 125 -0.89 -5.43 -4.56
CA PRO A 125 0.17 -5.34 -5.56
C PRO A 125 0.18 -3.97 -6.23
N SER A 126 1.33 -3.60 -6.79
CA SER A 126 1.40 -2.46 -7.71
C SER A 126 0.71 -2.77 -9.03
N LEU A 127 0.29 -1.74 -9.77
CA LEU A 127 -0.25 -1.88 -11.12
C LEU A 127 0.70 -2.64 -12.06
N LYS A 128 2.00 -2.38 -11.99
CA LYS A 128 3.02 -3.12 -12.76
C LYS A 128 2.99 -4.62 -12.46
N LYS A 129 2.90 -5.00 -11.18
CA LYS A 129 2.83 -6.41 -10.77
C LYS A 129 1.51 -7.06 -11.20
N LEU A 130 0.41 -6.31 -11.25
CA LEU A 130 -0.86 -6.78 -11.83
C LEU A 130 -0.74 -6.99 -13.34
N GLN A 131 -0.14 -6.05 -14.07
CA GLN A 131 0.11 -6.18 -15.50
C GLN A 131 0.90 -7.45 -15.83
N GLU A 132 1.90 -7.80 -15.02
CA GLU A 132 2.71 -9.01 -15.21
C GLU A 132 1.96 -10.31 -14.89
N LYS A 133 1.12 -10.31 -13.84
CA LYS A 133 0.51 -11.55 -13.29
C LYS A 133 -0.92 -11.82 -13.75
N ASP A 134 -1.70 -10.78 -13.97
CA ASP A 134 -3.07 -10.85 -14.48
C ASP A 134 -3.31 -9.67 -15.45
N PRO A 135 -2.75 -9.76 -16.68
CA PRO A 135 -2.89 -8.70 -17.69
C PRO A 135 -4.36 -8.34 -17.96
N LYS A 136 -5.27 -9.33 -17.91
CA LYS A 136 -6.70 -9.12 -18.14
C LYS A 136 -7.34 -8.27 -17.05
N LEU A 137 -7.06 -8.56 -15.78
CA LEU A 137 -7.54 -7.71 -14.68
C LEU A 137 -6.92 -6.31 -14.76
N TYR A 138 -5.64 -6.21 -15.12
CA TYR A 138 -4.99 -4.93 -15.32
C TYR A 138 -5.68 -4.10 -16.41
N GLU A 139 -6.00 -4.69 -17.57
CA GLU A 139 -6.73 -4.02 -18.66
C GLU A 139 -8.09 -3.50 -18.21
N GLU A 140 -8.86 -4.29 -17.46
CA GLU A 140 -10.16 -3.86 -16.93
C GLU A 140 -10.02 -2.71 -15.93
N ILE A 141 -8.99 -2.73 -15.08
CA ILE A 141 -8.69 -1.63 -14.16
C ILE A 141 -8.32 -0.36 -14.95
N VAL A 142 -7.43 -0.47 -15.96
CA VAL A 142 -6.97 0.70 -16.73
C VAL A 142 -8.11 1.36 -17.49
N LYS A 143 -9.12 0.63 -17.96
CA LYS A 143 -10.32 1.21 -18.60
C LYS A 143 -11.13 2.13 -17.67
N ILE A 144 -10.98 1.98 -16.35
CA ILE A 144 -11.70 2.75 -15.33
C ILE A 144 -10.93 4.00 -14.90
N LEU A 145 -9.60 3.88 -14.87
CA LEU A 145 -8.67 4.95 -14.50
C LEU A 145 -8.68 6.07 -15.53
#